data_AF-A0A8C3D204-F1
#
_entry.id   AF-A0A8C3D204-F1
#
_cell.length_a   1.000
_cell.length_b   1.000
_cell.length_c   1.000
_cell.angle_alpha   90.00
_cell.angle_beta   90.00
_cell.angle_gamma   90.00
#
_symmetry.space_group_name_H-M   'P 1'
#
loop_
_entity.id
_entity.type
_entity.pdbx_description
1 polymer ?
#
loop_
_entity_poly.entity_id
_entity_poly.type
_entity_poly.pdbx_seq_one_letter_code
_entity_poly.pdbx_strand_id
1 'polypeptide(L)'
;MVLSVLILVLPSSLSTSTTAPFFTLSLQLFFANVDGTAVKENRFNPPIIARYIRINPTHYSIRTTLRMELLGCDLNSCSMPLGMESRGIPDQRISASSHSTNVFSTWSPSQARLNLQGRTNAWRPQSNSPNEWLQVDFEATKKVTAIITQGAKAVFTHMFVKEFAVSSSQNGVHWSPVLQDGKEKVGRAAPQPSRSSPGAASSALCSKHAHSIFAISGS
;
A
#
# COMPACT_ATOMS: atom_id res chain seq x y z
N MET A 1 19.29 -14.30 -24.49
CA MET A 1 18.25 -14.71 -23.53
C MET A 1 17.18 -13.62 -23.58
N VAL A 2 16.01 -13.97 -24.12
CA VAL A 2 15.01 -13.05 -24.69
C VAL A 2 13.91 -12.80 -23.67
N LEU A 3 13.47 -11.55 -23.49
CA LEU A 3 12.06 -11.12 -23.46
C LEU A 3 12.01 -9.58 -23.32
N SER A 4 11.96 -8.84 -24.43
CA SER A 4 10.75 -8.36 -25.11
C SER A 4 10.19 -7.08 -24.48
N VAL A 5 10.75 -5.96 -24.92
CA VAL A 5 10.13 -4.62 -24.81
C VAL A 5 9.01 -4.56 -25.83
N LEU A 6 7.76 -4.54 -25.39
CA LEU A 6 6.61 -4.36 -26.29
C LEU A 6 6.42 -2.87 -26.58
N ILE A 7 7.12 -2.37 -27.60
CA ILE A 7 6.77 -1.10 -28.25
C ILE A 7 5.60 -1.40 -29.19
N LEU A 8 4.39 -0.96 -28.83
CA LEU A 8 3.26 -1.00 -29.74
C LEU A 8 3.42 0.10 -30.80
N VAL A 9 3.95 -0.28 -31.95
CA VAL A 9 3.76 0.42 -33.22
C VAL A 9 2.29 0.25 -33.58
N LEU A 10 1.52 1.34 -33.65
CA LEU A 10 0.15 1.32 -34.19
C LEU A 10 0.23 1.06 -35.70
N PRO A 11 -0.35 -0.01 -36.25
CA PRO A 11 -0.54 -0.12 -37.69
C PRO A 11 -1.80 0.67 -38.07
N SER A 12 -1.60 1.71 -38.87
CA SER A 12 -2.64 2.34 -39.65
C SER A 12 -3.19 1.37 -40.70
N SER A 13 -4.53 1.29 -40.75
CA SER A 13 -5.41 0.77 -41.81
C SER A 13 -5.91 -0.70 -41.75
N LEU A 14 -7.24 -0.78 -41.56
CA LEU A 14 -8.29 -1.70 -42.04
C LEU A 14 -8.00 -3.21 -42.21
N SER A 15 -8.69 -4.05 -41.42
CA SER A 15 -9.91 -4.77 -41.84
C SER A 15 -10.15 -6.09 -41.06
N THR A 16 -11.44 -6.36 -40.83
CA THR A 16 -12.09 -7.63 -40.44
C THR A 16 -11.73 -8.32 -39.11
N SER A 17 -12.73 -8.32 -38.22
CA SER A 17 -13.14 -9.46 -37.37
C SER A 17 -12.05 -10.17 -36.57
N THR A 18 -11.61 -9.56 -35.48
CA THR A 18 -11.31 -10.26 -34.22
C THR A 18 -11.52 -9.23 -33.11
N THR A 19 -12.62 -9.33 -32.36
CA THR A 19 -12.75 -8.60 -31.11
C THR A 19 -11.78 -9.22 -30.09
N ALA A 20 -10.51 -8.86 -30.19
CA ALA A 20 -9.60 -9.01 -29.06
C ALA A 20 -10.19 -8.14 -27.94
N PRO A 21 -10.37 -8.66 -26.72
CA PRO A 21 -10.81 -7.83 -25.61
C PRO A 21 -9.74 -6.74 -25.44
N PHE A 22 -10.11 -5.49 -25.73
CA PHE A 22 -9.32 -4.35 -25.32
C PHE A 22 -9.29 -4.38 -23.79
N PHE A 23 -8.20 -4.86 -23.21
CA PHE A 23 -7.95 -4.75 -21.77
C PHE A 23 -7.83 -3.25 -21.46
N THR A 24 -8.93 -2.66 -20.98
CA THR A 24 -8.92 -1.29 -20.48
C THR A 24 -8.16 -1.28 -19.16
N LEU A 25 -6.95 -0.73 -19.16
CA LEU A 25 -6.19 -0.46 -17.95
C LEU A 25 -6.91 0.66 -17.18
N SER A 26 -7.59 0.30 -16.10
CA SER A 26 -8.23 1.26 -15.19
C SER A 26 -7.42 1.37 -13.89
N LEU A 27 -7.47 2.54 -13.26
CA LEU A 27 -6.81 2.76 -11.98
C LEU A 27 -7.41 1.83 -10.94
N GLN A 28 -6.56 1.10 -10.22
CA GLN A 28 -7.03 0.28 -9.13
C GLN A 28 -7.33 1.11 -7.88
N LEU A 29 -8.55 0.96 -7.37
CA LEU A 29 -8.95 1.53 -6.09
C LEU A 29 -8.95 0.46 -5.00
N PHE A 30 -8.33 0.79 -3.86
CA PHE A 30 -8.33 -0.07 -2.67
C PHE A 30 -9.19 0.56 -1.58
N PHE A 31 -10.16 -0.19 -1.09
CA PHE A 31 -10.93 0.20 0.09
C PHE A 31 -10.05 0.06 1.34
N ALA A 32 -9.74 1.17 1.99
CA ALA A 32 -9.01 1.20 3.25
C ALA A 32 -9.98 1.17 4.44
N ASN A 33 -9.78 2.06 5.41
CA ASN A 33 -10.43 1.97 6.70
C ASN A 33 -11.84 2.60 6.71
N VAL A 34 -12.72 2.06 7.54
CA VAL A 34 -14.04 2.65 7.86
C VAL A 34 -14.03 3.42 9.18
N ASP A 35 -13.00 3.23 10.01
CA ASP A 35 -12.78 3.89 11.30
C ASP A 35 -11.29 4.23 11.52
N GLY A 36 -10.95 4.96 12.59
CA GLY A 36 -9.57 5.41 12.84
C GLY A 36 -8.66 4.45 13.63
N THR A 37 -9.15 3.26 13.96
CA THR A 37 -8.51 2.31 14.90
C THR A 37 -8.24 0.94 14.29
N ALA A 38 -9.18 0.39 13.53
CA ALA A 38 -9.07 -0.93 12.93
C ALA A 38 -7.96 -0.97 11.88
N VAL A 39 -7.33 -2.13 11.74
CA VAL A 39 -6.33 -2.40 10.70
C VAL A 39 -7.05 -2.99 9.49
N LYS A 40 -6.81 -2.42 8.31
CA LYS A 40 -7.26 -2.98 7.04
C LYS A 40 -6.06 -3.48 6.24
N GLU A 41 -6.07 -4.77 5.91
CA GLU A 41 -5.09 -5.37 5.01
C GLU A 41 -5.59 -5.35 3.56
N ASN A 42 -4.77 -4.85 2.64
CA ASN A 42 -5.00 -4.89 1.21
C ASN A 42 -3.85 -5.64 0.53
N ARG A 43 -4.17 -6.77 -0.12
CA ARG A 43 -3.19 -7.60 -0.83
C ARG A 43 -3.10 -7.17 -2.28
N PHE A 44 -1.87 -7.00 -2.79
CA PHE A 44 -1.64 -6.73 -4.19
C PHE A 44 -1.49 -8.04 -4.95
N ASN A 45 -2.40 -8.26 -5.88
CA ASN A 45 -2.30 -9.34 -6.84
C ASN A 45 -2.59 -8.77 -8.25
N PRO A 46 -1.57 -8.64 -9.11
CA PRO A 46 -0.18 -9.11 -8.94
C PRO A 46 0.66 -8.31 -7.91
N PRO A 47 1.74 -8.89 -7.33
CA PRO A 47 2.66 -8.17 -6.44
C PRO A 47 3.38 -7.02 -7.15
N ILE A 48 3.69 -5.94 -6.43
CA ILE A 48 4.35 -4.75 -6.99
C ILE A 48 5.88 -4.89 -6.88
N ILE A 49 6.61 -4.74 -7.98
CA ILE A 49 8.08 -4.70 -7.98
C ILE A 49 8.54 -3.25 -8.14
N ALA A 50 9.05 -2.63 -7.07
CA ALA A 50 9.29 -1.19 -7.06
C ALA A 50 10.32 -0.74 -6.02
N ARG A 51 11.19 0.22 -6.37
CA ARG A 51 12.08 0.90 -5.42
C ARG A 51 11.40 2.02 -4.62
N TYR A 52 10.28 2.56 -5.10
CA TYR A 52 9.50 3.57 -4.39
C TYR A 52 8.01 3.21 -4.50
N ILE A 53 7.21 3.55 -3.49
CA ILE A 53 5.75 3.39 -3.47
C ILE A 53 5.14 4.68 -2.90
N ARG A 54 4.13 5.24 -3.57
CA ARG A 54 3.29 6.36 -3.08
C ARG A 54 1.93 5.86 -2.62
N ILE A 55 1.17 6.70 -1.93
CA ILE A 55 -0.18 6.46 -1.43
C ILE A 55 -0.93 7.77 -1.73
N ASN A 56 -1.92 7.77 -2.62
CA ASN A 56 -2.59 8.96 -3.17
C ASN A 56 -4.08 8.95 -2.79
N PRO A 57 -4.47 9.56 -1.66
CA PRO A 57 -5.82 9.39 -1.16
C PRO A 57 -6.93 10.01 -2.00
N THR A 58 -7.95 9.22 -2.33
CA THR A 58 -9.09 9.64 -3.15
C THR A 58 -10.31 10.00 -2.30
N HIS A 59 -10.65 9.17 -1.30
CA HIS A 59 -11.71 9.45 -0.34
C HIS A 59 -11.19 9.41 1.11
N TYR A 60 -11.77 10.22 2.00
CA TYR A 60 -11.38 10.31 3.41
C TYR A 60 -12.55 10.72 4.33
N SER A 61 -12.38 10.62 5.66
CA SER A 61 -13.35 11.14 6.64
C SER A 61 -12.76 12.37 7.31
N ILE A 62 -13.39 13.54 7.12
CA ILE A 62 -12.97 14.83 7.71
C ILE A 62 -11.59 15.30 7.20
N ARG A 63 -10.52 14.51 7.42
CA ARG A 63 -9.16 14.75 6.95
C ARG A 63 -8.48 13.45 6.50
N THR A 64 -7.60 13.55 5.52
CA THR A 64 -6.69 12.50 5.04
C THR A 64 -5.64 12.19 6.11
N THR A 65 -5.55 10.97 6.66
CA THR A 65 -4.50 10.60 7.65
C THR A 65 -4.11 9.12 7.62
N LEU A 66 -2.83 8.74 7.62
CA LEU A 66 -2.48 7.32 7.40
C LEU A 66 -1.15 6.98 8.10
N ARG A 67 -1.20 6.16 9.14
CA ARG A 67 -0.14 5.23 9.59
C ARG A 67 -0.08 4.07 8.55
N MET A 68 1.05 3.40 8.33
CA MET A 68 1.14 2.27 7.39
C MET A 68 2.37 1.38 7.56
N GLU A 69 2.31 0.14 7.07
CA GLU A 69 3.39 -0.86 7.08
C GLU A 69 3.43 -1.71 5.79
N LEU A 70 4.46 -1.55 4.97
CA LEU A 70 4.60 -2.27 3.71
C LEU A 70 5.06 -3.72 3.93
N LEU A 71 4.20 -4.72 3.66
CA LEU A 71 4.64 -6.13 3.67
C LEU A 71 5.35 -6.44 2.37
N GLY A 72 6.62 -6.86 2.39
CA GLY A 72 7.42 -6.99 1.16
C GLY A 72 8.40 -8.13 1.23
N CYS A 73 8.81 -8.62 0.07
CA CYS A 73 9.82 -9.65 -0.06
C CYS A 73 11.05 -9.01 -0.68
N ASP A 74 12.28 -9.30 -0.25
CA ASP A 74 13.39 -9.10 -1.19
C ASP A 74 13.12 -9.99 -2.42
N LEU A 75 13.67 -9.65 -3.59
CA LEU A 75 13.44 -10.43 -4.82
C LEU A 75 13.72 -11.94 -4.62
N ASN A 76 14.48 -12.28 -3.56
CA ASN A 76 14.83 -13.62 -3.12
C ASN A 76 14.35 -14.03 -1.69
N SER A 77 13.47 -13.31 -0.98
CA SER A 77 13.07 -13.68 0.41
C SER A 77 11.65 -13.25 0.80
N CYS A 78 10.90 -14.07 1.53
CA CYS A 78 9.48 -13.91 1.92
C CYS A 78 9.12 -12.62 2.69
N SER A 79 7.80 -12.36 2.79
CA SER A 79 7.21 -11.09 3.23
C SER A 79 7.63 -10.69 4.65
N MET A 80 8.59 -9.78 4.76
CA MET A 80 9.08 -9.21 6.01
C MET A 80 8.82 -7.69 6.01
N PRO A 81 8.66 -7.08 7.20
CA PRO A 81 8.60 -5.62 7.32
C PRO A 81 9.87 -4.99 6.77
N LEU A 82 9.73 -4.00 5.89
CA LEU A 82 10.87 -3.38 5.18
C LEU A 82 11.63 -2.34 6.02
N GLY A 83 11.22 -2.12 7.28
CA GLY A 83 11.95 -1.29 8.23
C GLY A 83 11.29 0.03 8.61
N MET A 84 10.01 0.24 8.29
CA MET A 84 9.26 1.43 8.71
C MET A 84 9.03 1.45 10.23
N GLU A 85 8.39 0.42 10.80
CA GLU A 85 8.19 0.33 12.25
C GLU A 85 9.50 0.15 13.03
N SER A 86 10.35 -0.79 12.58
CA SER A 86 11.60 -1.14 13.27
C SER A 86 12.72 -0.10 13.15
N ARG A 87 12.47 1.00 12.44
CA ARG A 87 13.47 2.05 12.13
C ARG A 87 14.66 1.58 11.29
N GLY A 88 14.56 0.43 10.63
CA GLY A 88 15.53 -0.01 9.62
C GLY A 88 15.63 0.96 8.43
N ILE A 89 14.54 1.63 8.09
CA ILE A 89 14.55 2.79 7.17
C ILE A 89 14.76 4.04 8.02
N PRO A 90 15.86 4.80 7.83
CA PRO A 90 16.16 5.98 8.65
C PRO A 90 15.25 7.17 8.28
N ASP A 91 15.08 8.11 9.21
CA ASP A 91 14.14 9.24 9.08
C ASP A 91 14.41 10.12 7.85
N GLN A 92 15.68 10.24 7.45
CA GLN A 92 16.14 11.02 6.30
C GLN A 92 15.66 10.45 4.96
N ARG A 93 15.26 9.17 4.95
CA ARG A 93 14.74 8.48 3.76
C ARG A 93 13.23 8.61 3.60
N ILE A 94 12.59 9.33 4.52
CA ILE A 94 11.15 9.56 4.50
C ILE A 94 10.91 11.04 4.24
N SER A 95 10.32 11.36 3.09
CA SER A 95 10.00 12.73 2.66
C SER A 95 8.53 12.85 2.27
N ALA A 96 8.02 14.07 2.13
CA ALA A 96 6.64 14.31 1.74
C ALA A 96 6.50 15.59 0.92
N SER A 97 5.36 15.77 0.27
CA SER A 97 4.95 17.01 -0.40
C SER A 97 4.94 18.20 0.55
N SER A 98 4.37 18.00 1.74
CA SER A 98 4.25 19.01 2.78
C SER A 98 4.10 18.34 4.14
N HIS A 99 4.23 19.11 5.22
CA HIS A 99 3.89 18.63 6.54
C HIS A 99 3.33 19.75 7.42
N SER A 100 2.37 19.42 8.28
CA SER A 100 1.77 20.36 9.21
C SER A 100 2.69 20.55 10.42
N THR A 101 3.09 21.80 10.66
CA THR A 101 3.84 22.18 11.84
C THR A 101 3.20 23.40 12.48
N ASN A 102 3.13 23.42 13.80
CA ASN A 102 2.74 24.56 14.61
C ASN A 102 3.59 24.58 15.89
N VAL A 103 3.42 25.62 16.72
CA VAL A 103 4.21 25.82 17.95
C VAL A 103 4.11 24.65 18.94
N PHE A 104 3.02 23.88 18.91
CA PHE A 104 2.73 22.82 19.88
C PHE A 104 2.85 21.40 19.31
N SER A 105 2.97 21.23 17.99
CA SER A 105 2.87 19.95 17.30
C SER A 105 3.47 20.02 15.89
N THR A 106 4.38 19.09 15.61
CA THR A 106 4.97 18.88 14.28
C THR A 106 4.65 17.47 13.81
N TRP A 107 3.98 17.35 12.65
CA TRP A 107 3.53 16.09 12.05
C TRP A 107 4.44 15.70 10.87
N SER A 108 5.72 15.49 11.16
CA SER A 108 6.76 15.31 10.14
C SER A 108 6.62 13.99 9.36
N PRO A 109 7.18 13.90 8.15
CA PRO A 109 7.17 12.65 7.37
C PRO A 109 7.80 11.47 8.12
N SER A 110 8.86 11.73 8.90
CA SER A 110 9.57 10.73 9.72
C SER A 110 8.72 10.07 10.80
N GLN A 111 7.58 10.66 11.17
CA GLN A 111 6.62 10.10 12.13
C GLN A 111 5.64 9.12 11.48
N ALA A 112 5.68 8.90 10.16
CA ALA A 112 4.80 7.98 9.44
C ALA A 112 5.16 6.49 9.66
N ARG A 113 5.43 6.09 10.90
CA ARG A 113 5.82 4.72 11.28
C ARG A 113 4.66 4.02 11.96
N LEU A 114 4.45 2.74 11.64
CA LEU A 114 3.42 1.93 12.28
C LEU A 114 3.61 1.90 13.80
N ASN A 115 2.51 1.89 14.56
CA ASN A 115 2.50 1.77 16.03
C ASN A 115 3.30 2.83 16.81
N LEU A 116 3.73 3.91 16.15
CA LEU A 116 4.40 5.02 16.82
C LEU A 116 3.47 5.63 17.88
N GLN A 117 4.01 5.83 19.08
CA GLN A 117 3.31 6.42 20.22
C GLN A 117 3.79 7.85 20.46
N GLY A 118 2.95 8.66 21.11
CA GLY A 118 3.26 10.05 21.44
C GLY A 118 2.15 11.02 21.03
N ARG A 119 2.33 12.30 21.34
CA ARG A 119 1.37 13.37 21.00
C ARG A 119 1.24 13.59 19.50
N THR A 120 2.38 13.53 18.80
CA THR A 120 2.49 13.60 17.34
C THR A 120 3.15 12.31 16.87
N ASN A 121 2.36 11.43 16.27
CA ASN A 121 2.75 10.06 15.99
C ASN A 121 2.35 9.58 14.59
N ALA A 122 2.17 10.53 13.67
CA ALA A 122 1.86 10.27 12.27
C ALA A 122 2.37 11.42 11.40
N TRP A 123 2.37 11.22 10.08
CA TRP A 123 2.53 12.31 9.14
C TRP A 123 1.17 12.95 8.81
N ARG A 124 1.18 14.27 8.62
CA ARG A 124 0.02 15.03 8.14
C ARG A 124 0.50 16.12 7.18
N PRO A 125 -0.08 16.25 5.97
CA PRO A 125 0.26 17.34 5.08
C PRO A 125 -0.20 18.69 5.65
N GLN A 126 0.39 19.78 5.17
CA GLN A 126 0.01 21.13 5.56
C GLN A 126 -1.43 21.44 5.13
N SER A 127 -1.80 21.01 3.93
CA SER A 127 -3.14 21.18 3.33
C SER A 127 -3.73 19.82 2.95
N ASN A 128 -5.05 19.68 3.05
CA ASN A 128 -5.74 18.47 2.60
C ASN A 128 -6.02 18.57 1.10
N SER A 129 -5.22 17.90 0.28
CA SER A 129 -5.35 17.87 -1.18
C SER A 129 -5.12 16.46 -1.72
N PRO A 130 -5.77 16.05 -2.82
CA PRO A 130 -5.48 14.77 -3.50
C PRO A 130 -4.08 14.72 -4.14
N ASN A 131 -3.37 15.84 -4.21
CA ASN A 131 -2.03 15.93 -4.78
C ASN A 131 -0.89 15.73 -3.75
N GLU A 132 -1.23 15.53 -2.47
CA GLU A 132 -0.24 15.29 -1.42
C GLU A 132 0.38 13.89 -1.56
N TRP A 133 1.65 13.75 -1.17
CA TRP A 133 2.37 12.48 -1.23
C TRP A 133 3.32 12.32 -0.04
N LEU A 134 3.48 11.06 0.38
CA LEU A 134 4.52 10.59 1.29
C LEU A 134 5.43 9.64 0.50
N GLN A 135 6.73 9.80 0.64
CA GLN A 135 7.76 9.09 -0.12
C GLN A 135 8.73 8.40 0.83
N VAL A 136 9.10 7.18 0.46
CA VAL A 136 10.09 6.36 1.16
C VAL A 136 11.17 5.92 0.17
N ASP A 137 12.43 6.23 0.46
CA ASP A 137 13.61 5.77 -0.30
C ASP A 137 14.21 4.54 0.38
N PHE A 138 14.11 3.37 -0.25
CA PHE A 138 14.69 2.13 0.29
C PHE A 138 16.21 2.00 0.09
N GLU A 139 16.87 2.99 -0.54
CA GLU A 139 18.28 2.98 -0.96
C GLU A 139 18.64 1.95 -2.04
N ALA A 140 18.04 0.75 -1.98
CA ALA A 140 18.18 -0.33 -2.94
C ALA A 140 16.82 -0.71 -3.55
N THR A 141 16.83 -1.34 -4.73
CA THR A 141 15.61 -1.86 -5.35
C THR A 141 15.04 -3.00 -4.50
N LYS A 142 13.80 -2.84 -4.04
CA LYS A 142 13.05 -3.81 -3.24
C LYS A 142 11.85 -4.37 -4.01
N LYS A 143 11.30 -5.49 -3.56
CA LYS A 143 10.01 -6.02 -4.03
C LYS A 143 8.95 -5.80 -2.95
N VAL A 144 7.96 -4.96 -3.23
CA VAL A 144 6.99 -4.54 -2.22
C VAL A 144 5.67 -5.26 -2.44
N THR A 145 5.29 -6.14 -1.52
CA THR A 145 4.18 -7.08 -1.73
C THR A 145 2.83 -6.62 -1.17
N ALA A 146 2.79 -5.65 -0.25
CA ALA A 146 1.61 -5.12 0.43
C ALA A 146 1.93 -3.81 1.17
N ILE A 147 0.88 -3.13 1.64
CA ILE A 147 0.86 -1.92 2.49
C ILE A 147 -0.27 -2.06 3.50
N ILE A 148 0.05 -2.32 4.75
CA ILE A 148 -0.81 -2.13 5.93
C ILE A 148 -0.99 -0.63 6.11
N THR A 149 -2.14 -0.16 6.56
CA THR A 149 -2.36 1.26 6.90
C THR A 149 -3.10 1.36 8.24
N GLN A 150 -3.03 2.48 8.93
CA GLN A 150 -3.49 2.72 10.30
C GLN A 150 -3.83 4.24 10.41
N GLY A 151 -4.59 4.73 11.40
CA GLY A 151 -5.06 6.15 11.43
C GLY A 151 -4.15 7.14 12.18
N ALA A 152 -4.68 8.09 12.92
CA ALA A 152 -4.08 8.67 14.12
C ALA A 152 -5.25 9.12 15.01
N LYS A 153 -5.09 9.06 16.33
CA LYS A 153 -6.12 9.51 17.27
C LYS A 153 -5.54 10.62 18.13
N ALA A 154 -6.11 11.81 18.01
CA ALA A 154 -5.77 12.94 18.86
C ALA A 154 -6.98 13.29 19.71
N VAL A 155 -6.84 13.16 21.04
CA VAL A 155 -7.89 13.40 22.03
C VAL A 155 -9.17 12.56 21.74
N PHE A 156 -10.12 13.08 20.97
CA PHE A 156 -11.37 12.41 20.57
C PHE A 156 -11.57 12.31 19.05
N THR A 157 -10.64 12.84 18.26
CA THR A 157 -10.76 12.87 16.80
C THR A 157 -9.95 11.74 16.18
N HIS A 158 -10.64 10.92 15.41
CA HIS A 158 -10.05 9.88 14.57
C HIS A 158 -9.76 10.48 13.20
N MET A 159 -8.49 10.51 12.84
CA MET A 159 -8.06 11.00 11.54
C MET A 159 -7.54 9.79 10.76
N PHE A 160 -8.10 9.50 9.57
CA PHE A 160 -7.62 8.40 8.73
C PHE A 160 -7.88 8.59 7.21
N VAL A 161 -7.16 7.87 6.35
CA VAL A 161 -7.26 7.80 4.90
C VAL A 161 -8.18 6.63 4.57
N LYS A 162 -9.17 6.85 3.70
CA LYS A 162 -10.10 5.78 3.30
C LYS A 162 -9.70 5.08 2.02
N GLU A 163 -8.94 5.72 1.15
CA GLU A 163 -8.50 5.15 -0.13
C GLU A 163 -7.16 5.75 -0.52
N PHE A 164 -6.38 5.08 -1.36
CA PHE A 164 -5.12 5.63 -1.90
C PHE A 164 -4.68 4.97 -3.20
N ALA A 165 -3.98 5.71 -4.08
CA ALA A 165 -3.28 5.14 -5.25
C ALA A 165 -1.77 5.00 -5.00
N VAL A 166 -1.08 4.14 -5.73
CA VAL A 166 0.37 3.95 -5.56
C VAL A 166 1.13 4.41 -6.79
N SER A 167 2.26 5.10 -6.60
CA SER A 167 3.21 5.41 -7.68
C SER A 167 4.60 4.88 -7.34
N SER A 168 5.31 4.36 -8.32
CA SER A 168 6.66 3.83 -8.17
C SER A 168 7.67 4.51 -9.07
N SER A 169 8.94 4.44 -8.70
CA SER A 169 10.06 4.99 -9.45
C SER A 169 11.29 4.06 -9.32
N GLN A 170 12.34 4.34 -10.07
CA GLN A 170 13.67 3.75 -9.87
C GLN A 170 14.76 4.83 -9.63
N ASN A 171 14.49 6.07 -10.03
CA ASN A 171 15.43 7.20 -9.99
C ASN A 171 14.94 8.39 -9.15
N GLY A 172 13.71 8.34 -8.61
CA GLY A 172 13.13 9.42 -7.82
C GLY A 172 12.61 10.62 -8.64
N VAL A 173 12.83 10.63 -9.96
CA VAL A 173 12.45 11.72 -10.86
C VAL A 173 11.22 11.35 -11.69
N HIS A 174 11.26 10.18 -12.32
CA HIS A 174 10.15 9.68 -13.15
C HIS A 174 9.30 8.70 -12.34
N TRP A 175 7.99 8.93 -12.34
CA TRP A 175 7.04 8.17 -11.52
C TRP A 175 6.00 7.50 -12.42
N SER A 176 5.72 6.23 -12.14
CA SER A 176 4.71 5.44 -12.84
C SER A 176 3.64 4.97 -11.83
N PRO A 177 2.34 5.20 -12.09
CA PRO A 177 1.28 4.71 -11.24
C PRO A 177 1.23 3.17 -11.27
N VAL A 178 0.88 2.56 -10.15
CA VAL A 178 0.59 1.14 -10.04
C VAL A 178 -0.84 0.92 -10.48
N LEU A 179 -1.02 0.12 -11.52
CA LEU A 179 -2.30 -0.27 -12.11
C LEU A 179 -2.61 -1.72 -11.71
N GLN A 180 -3.89 -2.09 -11.59
CA GLN A 180 -4.31 -3.49 -11.47
C GLN A 180 -5.01 -3.90 -12.78
N ASP A 181 -4.85 -5.16 -13.16
CA ASP A 181 -5.61 -5.73 -14.27
C ASP A 181 -7.10 -5.76 -13.89
N GLY A 182 -7.92 -5.04 -14.65
CA GLY A 182 -9.36 -4.96 -14.42
C GLY A 182 -10.01 -6.33 -14.59
N LYS A 183 -10.30 -7.02 -13.49
CA LYS A 183 -11.34 -8.05 -13.49
C LYS A 183 -12.69 -7.34 -13.44
N GLU A 184 -13.33 -7.30 -14.60
CA GLU A 184 -14.74 -6.96 -14.75
C GLU A 184 -15.56 -7.72 -13.69
N LYS A 185 -16.13 -7.00 -12.72
CA LYS A 185 -17.16 -7.55 -11.83
C LYS A 185 -18.49 -7.52 -12.58
N VAL A 186 -18.69 -8.52 -13.43
CA VAL A 186 -20.00 -8.81 -14.02
C VAL A 186 -20.62 -9.99 -13.26
N GLY A 187 -21.77 -9.74 -12.63
CA GLY A 187 -22.81 -10.77 -12.49
C GLY A 187 -22.99 -11.43 -11.11
N ARG A 188 -23.96 -10.87 -10.37
CA ARG A 188 -25.05 -11.56 -9.66
C ARG A 188 -24.70 -12.42 -8.43
N ALA A 189 -25.31 -12.04 -7.30
CA ALA A 189 -25.48 -12.88 -6.13
C ALA A 189 -26.31 -14.13 -6.47
N ALA A 190 -25.86 -15.29 -5.99
CA ALA A 190 -26.64 -16.52 -5.85
C ALA A 190 -26.07 -17.35 -4.66
N PRO A 191 -26.90 -18.20 -4.02
CA PRO A 191 -26.77 -18.54 -2.60
C PRO A 191 -25.77 -19.66 -2.28
N GLN A 192 -25.36 -19.70 -1.00
CA GLN A 192 -24.49 -20.70 -0.39
C GLN A 192 -24.95 -22.15 -0.66
N PRO A 193 -24.00 -23.07 -0.89
CA PRO A 193 -24.17 -24.47 -0.51
C PRO A 193 -23.13 -24.90 0.55
N SER A 194 -23.62 -25.71 1.48
CA SER A 194 -22.94 -26.27 2.64
C SER A 194 -22.06 -27.49 2.33
N ARG A 195 -21.01 -27.67 3.15
CA ARG A 195 -20.26 -28.90 3.54
C ARG A 195 -19.73 -29.86 2.45
N SER A 196 -18.40 -30.02 2.37
CA SER A 196 -17.58 -31.03 3.11
C SER A 196 -16.31 -31.53 2.36
N SER A 197 -15.15 -31.28 2.99
CA SER A 197 -13.96 -32.14 3.14
C SER A 197 -13.07 -32.47 1.89
N PRO A 198 -11.87 -33.10 2.05
CA PRO A 198 -10.58 -32.39 2.16
C PRO A 198 -9.44 -32.95 1.27
N GLY A 199 -8.33 -32.18 1.16
CA GLY A 199 -7.04 -32.63 0.60
C GLY A 199 -6.59 -31.76 -0.60
N ALA A 200 -5.33 -31.43 -0.82
CA ALA A 200 -4.08 -31.65 -0.09
C ALA A 200 -3.05 -30.60 -0.56
N ALA A 201 -2.09 -30.31 0.31
CA ALA A 201 -0.70 -29.93 0.06
C ALA A 201 -0.37 -28.85 -0.99
N SER A 202 0.10 -27.68 -0.52
CA SER A 202 1.53 -27.29 -0.63
C SER A 202 1.73 -25.85 -0.12
N SER A 203 2.62 -25.68 0.86
CA SER A 203 3.25 -24.45 1.39
C SER A 203 3.35 -24.40 2.93
N ALA A 204 3.76 -25.52 3.54
CA ALA A 204 4.22 -25.52 4.92
C ALA A 204 5.71 -25.15 4.97
N LEU A 205 6.05 -23.85 5.03
CA LEU A 205 7.37 -23.35 5.45
C LEU A 205 7.37 -21.82 5.64
N CYS A 206 6.44 -21.28 6.44
CA CYS A 206 6.56 -19.90 6.96
C CYS A 206 5.69 -19.65 8.22
N SER A 207 5.66 -20.59 9.18
CA SER A 207 4.76 -20.46 10.34
C SER A 207 5.36 -20.88 11.68
N LYS A 208 6.68 -20.73 11.90
CA LYS A 208 7.29 -21.04 13.20
C LYS A 208 8.00 -19.89 13.92
N HIS A 209 7.84 -18.62 13.50
CA HIS A 209 8.46 -17.48 14.20
C HIS A 209 7.52 -16.28 14.41
N ALA A 210 6.20 -16.50 14.47
CA ALA A 210 5.23 -15.44 14.78
C ALA A 210 4.58 -15.56 16.19
N HIS A 211 5.02 -16.52 17.02
CA HIS A 211 4.51 -16.72 18.37
C HIS A 211 5.61 -16.47 19.40
N SER A 212 5.99 -15.20 19.64
CA SER A 212 6.71 -14.79 20.86
C SER A 212 6.75 -13.27 21.04
N ILE A 213 5.66 -12.55 20.78
CA ILE A 213 5.51 -11.17 21.27
C ILE A 213 4.03 -10.90 21.56
N PHE A 214 3.46 -11.50 22.61
CA PHE A 214 2.27 -10.98 23.32
C PHE A 214 1.99 -11.91 24.51
N ALA A 215 2.84 -11.85 25.53
CA ALA A 215 2.53 -12.28 26.89
C ALA A 215 3.46 -11.55 27.85
N ILE A 216 2.97 -11.28 29.07
CA ILE A 216 3.62 -10.59 30.20
C ILE A 216 3.43 -9.05 30.15
N SER A 217 2.77 -8.38 31.09
CA SER A 217 2.21 -8.75 32.39
C SER A 217 1.13 -7.74 32.81
N GLY A 218 0.00 -8.24 33.31
CA GLY A 218 -0.76 -7.57 34.36
C GLY A 218 -0.33 -8.16 35.71
N SER A 219 -0.05 -7.29 36.67
CA SER A 219 -0.08 -7.52 38.12
C SER A 219 -0.32 -6.16 38.76
#